data_AF-A0A7W0SGT3-F1
#
_entry.id   AF-A0A7W0SGT3-F1
#
_cell.length_a   1.000
_cell.length_b   1.000
_cell.length_c   1.000
_cell.angle_alpha   90.00
_cell.angle_beta   90.00
_cell.angle_gamma   90.00
#
_symmetry.space_group_name_H-M   'P 1'
#
loop_
_entity.id
_entity.type
_entity.pdbx_description
1 polymer ?
#
loop_
_entity_poly.entity_id
_entity_poly.type
_entity_poly.pdbx_seq_one_letter_code
_entity_poly.pdbx_strand_id
1 'polypeptide(L)'
;MWDRFTEVGDLFEGVRTEEMDLTNAFEALGVKDVDEGPRSNTPLPRTAARTTKEKTQDEIVATSKDPALYEYVRRREFGEEGTTEPAPGDTPGTGNSFVIQKHRATRLHYDVRLEREGGLWSWAVPRGLPIQKGDKRLAVQTEVHPLEYGAFEGTIPEGHYGAGEVRIFDDGWFEPIEWTDRKVSFKLHGRRYPGVEYHFVKTRTDWLAFLASAQDAPLPAAPIRYQPMLAEGGGEPFDDPRWWFEPKLDGIRALAEMETGGTVFRTRRGRDVTFQYPDVHMIHELVDQVNAVLDGELIAVDAEGKTSFETLQQRMNLQNEREIKRVAKQIPVAFVAFDLLWLDGRDTTGLSLEERRELLQLIVEEDHRLQLMGFEEENGKAFVDGARALGLEGVVAKKKGSKYVPGRRSPDWRKIKLISTQDCVILGWTPGQGGRAGSFGALLVGAIDGGELRWVGQVGTGFTQRLLEQLMEQLAPLVRDDPPIDDPALRKVKGATFVEPELVCEVEYLEYTKSTRKMRAPSFRGLRPDKTPDECVLEPPAFDKVRKKR
;
A
#
# COMPACT_ATOMS: atom_id res chain seq x y z
N MET A 1 7.57 -4.06 -33.07
CA MET A 1 6.44 -4.40 -32.16
C MET A 1 5.97 -3.19 -31.35
N TRP A 2 6.86 -2.26 -30.99
CA TRP A 2 6.50 -0.97 -30.35
C TRP A 2 6.10 0.15 -31.35
N ASP A 3 6.46 0.04 -32.64
CA ASP A 3 6.14 1.06 -33.67
C ASP A 3 4.73 0.98 -34.28
N ARG A 4 3.82 0.16 -33.72
CA ARG A 4 2.42 0.06 -34.16
C ARG A 4 1.42 0.79 -33.25
N PHE A 5 1.88 1.40 -32.16
CA PHE A 5 1.05 2.20 -31.25
C PHE A 5 1.01 3.70 -31.59
N THR A 6 1.73 4.12 -32.63
CA THR A 6 1.90 5.54 -32.98
C THR A 6 0.88 6.07 -34.00
N GLU A 7 -0.03 5.23 -34.53
CA GLU A 7 -0.91 5.60 -35.64
C GLU A 7 -2.38 5.89 -35.29
N VAL A 8 -2.77 5.83 -34.01
CA VAL A 8 -4.08 6.34 -33.58
C VAL A 8 -3.84 7.41 -32.54
N GLY A 9 -3.86 8.67 -32.98
CA GLY A 9 -3.75 9.84 -32.10
C GLY A 9 -4.79 9.85 -30.98
N ASP A 10 -4.52 10.67 -29.96
CA ASP A 10 -5.39 10.84 -28.78
C ASP A 10 -6.76 11.40 -29.20
N LEU A 11 -7.76 10.52 -29.31
CA LEU A 11 -9.15 10.88 -29.61
C LEU A 11 -9.82 11.69 -28.47
N PHE A 12 -9.14 11.98 -27.37
CA PHE A 12 -9.67 12.67 -26.19
C PHE A 12 -9.06 14.06 -25.94
N GLU A 13 -8.25 14.60 -26.86
CA GLU A 13 -7.63 15.92 -26.68
C GLU A 13 -8.67 17.05 -26.59
N GLY A 14 -9.82 16.92 -27.28
CA GLY A 14 -10.92 17.90 -27.24
C GLY A 14 -11.75 17.94 -25.95
N VAL A 15 -11.57 16.97 -25.03
CA VAL A 15 -12.28 16.93 -23.73
C VAL A 15 -11.50 17.67 -22.63
N ARG A 16 -10.22 17.97 -22.88
CA ARG A 16 -9.31 18.51 -21.86
C ARG A 16 -9.28 20.03 -21.76
N THR A 17 -9.93 20.78 -22.66
CA THR A 17 -9.64 22.22 -22.81
C THR A 17 -10.84 23.16 -22.86
N GLU A 18 -12.10 22.69 -22.78
CA GLU A 18 -13.26 23.59 -22.71
C GLU A 18 -13.99 23.47 -21.36
N GLU A 19 -14.29 24.62 -20.73
CA GLU A 19 -15.14 24.69 -19.55
C GLU A 19 -16.53 24.12 -19.87
N MET A 20 -16.90 23.04 -19.18
CA MET A 20 -18.23 22.46 -19.29
C MET A 20 -19.29 23.42 -18.74
N ASP A 21 -20.22 23.84 -19.60
CA ASP A 21 -21.45 24.52 -19.18
C ASP A 21 -22.38 23.52 -18.46
N LEU A 22 -22.54 23.72 -17.14
CA LEU A 22 -23.30 22.86 -16.24
C LEU A 22 -24.75 23.35 -16.03
N THR A 23 -25.19 24.39 -16.73
CA THR A 23 -26.48 25.06 -16.48
C THR A 23 -27.68 24.10 -16.60
N ASN A 24 -27.66 23.23 -17.61
CA ASN A 24 -28.71 22.22 -17.82
C ASN A 24 -28.71 21.08 -16.78
N ALA A 25 -27.58 20.83 -16.11
CA ALA A 25 -27.47 19.81 -15.07
C ALA A 25 -28.10 20.28 -13.74
N PHE A 26 -28.10 21.58 -13.47
CA PHE A 26 -28.73 22.16 -12.28
C PHE A 26 -30.24 22.33 -12.42
N GLU A 27 -30.75 22.64 -13.62
CA GLU A 27 -32.20 22.72 -13.88
C GLU A 27 -32.88 21.35 -13.80
N ALA A 28 -32.20 20.28 -14.23
CA ALA A 28 -32.72 18.90 -14.16
C ALA A 28 -32.76 18.30 -12.74
N LEU A 29 -32.11 18.96 -11.75
CA LEU A 29 -32.03 18.49 -10.36
C LEU A 29 -33.07 19.13 -9.43
N GLY A 30 -33.88 20.10 -9.89
CA GLY A 30 -35.13 20.52 -9.23
C GLY A 30 -35.05 20.92 -7.74
N VAL A 31 -33.89 21.37 -7.25
CA VAL A 31 -33.66 21.55 -5.80
C VAL A 31 -34.43 22.77 -5.24
N LYS A 32 -35.46 22.51 -4.44
CA LYS A 32 -35.95 23.36 -3.34
C LYS A 32 -36.22 22.50 -2.09
N ASP A 33 -36.04 23.13 -0.93
CA ASP A 33 -35.82 22.58 0.41
C ASP A 33 -36.72 21.44 0.94
N VAL A 34 -36.01 20.54 1.62
CA VAL A 34 -36.25 19.60 2.76
C VAL A 34 -37.64 19.51 3.42
N ASP A 35 -38.15 18.28 3.70
CA ASP A 35 -38.32 17.77 5.08
C ASP A 35 -38.70 16.27 5.26
N GLU A 36 -38.25 15.77 6.42
CA GLU A 36 -38.29 14.52 7.21
C GLU A 36 -39.31 13.35 7.03
N GLY A 37 -38.86 12.12 7.35
CA GLY A 37 -39.69 11.08 8.00
C GLY A 37 -39.26 9.60 7.81
N PRO A 38 -39.52 8.65 8.76
CA PRO A 38 -38.48 7.71 9.22
C PRO A 38 -38.70 6.18 9.04
N ARG A 39 -37.55 5.48 8.94
CA ARG A 39 -37.06 4.17 9.45
C ARG A 39 -38.01 3.04 9.89
N SER A 40 -37.67 1.79 9.49
CA SER A 40 -37.87 0.57 10.30
C SER A 40 -36.97 -0.60 9.86
N ASN A 41 -36.39 -1.31 10.84
CA ASN A 41 -35.48 -2.47 10.77
C ASN A 41 -36.21 -3.80 10.52
N THR A 42 -35.54 -4.82 9.94
CA THR A 42 -35.19 -6.15 10.56
C THR A 42 -34.60 -7.10 9.48
N PRO A 43 -33.57 -7.94 9.76
CA PRO A 43 -32.70 -8.57 8.75
C PRO A 43 -32.97 -10.08 8.53
N LEU A 44 -32.67 -10.63 7.36
CA LEU A 44 -32.57 -12.09 7.07
C LEU A 44 -31.58 -12.34 5.87
N PRO A 45 -31.28 -13.59 5.42
CA PRO A 45 -30.02 -14.31 5.68
C PRO A 45 -29.31 -14.81 4.40
N ARG A 46 -28.13 -15.43 4.52
CA ARG A 46 -27.30 -15.96 3.40
C ARG A 46 -27.69 -17.39 3.00
N THR A 47 -27.72 -17.70 1.70
CA THR A 47 -27.58 -19.08 1.18
C THR A 47 -26.85 -19.14 -0.17
N ALA A 48 -26.10 -20.24 -0.34
CA ALA A 48 -25.09 -20.51 -1.36
C ALA A 48 -25.65 -20.92 -2.75
N ALA A 49 -24.82 -20.71 -3.78
CA ALA A 49 -25.07 -21.02 -5.18
C ALA A 49 -24.94 -22.52 -5.53
N ARG A 50 -25.58 -22.93 -6.63
CA ARG A 50 -25.56 -24.28 -7.21
C ARG A 50 -25.22 -24.20 -8.71
N THR A 51 -24.43 -25.15 -9.21
CA THR A 51 -23.86 -25.23 -10.56
C THR A 51 -24.82 -25.79 -11.63
N THR A 52 -24.71 -25.30 -12.87
CA THR A 52 -25.48 -25.73 -14.07
C THR A 52 -24.58 -26.10 -15.27
N LYS A 53 -25.09 -26.96 -16.17
CA LYS A 53 -24.45 -27.58 -17.36
C LYS A 53 -24.24 -26.62 -18.55
N GLU A 54 -23.19 -26.84 -19.34
CA GLU A 54 -22.78 -26.06 -20.53
C GLU A 54 -23.66 -26.30 -21.79
N LYS A 55 -23.95 -25.23 -22.54
CA LYS A 55 -24.71 -25.18 -23.82
C LYS A 55 -23.75 -24.81 -24.99
N THR A 56 -24.09 -25.15 -26.24
CA THR A 56 -23.26 -24.86 -27.44
C THR A 56 -23.48 -23.44 -28.00
N GLN A 57 -22.53 -22.89 -28.78
CA GLN A 57 -22.54 -21.49 -29.26
C GLN A 57 -23.76 -21.13 -30.14
N ASP A 58 -24.16 -22.02 -31.06
CA ASP A 58 -25.35 -21.81 -31.90
C ASP A 58 -26.66 -21.86 -31.08
N GLU A 59 -26.70 -22.67 -30.02
CA GLU A 59 -27.83 -22.71 -29.08
C GLU A 59 -27.88 -21.43 -28.22
N ILE A 60 -26.74 -20.89 -27.79
CA ILE A 60 -26.67 -19.65 -26.99
C ILE A 60 -27.19 -18.45 -27.80
N VAL A 61 -26.76 -18.32 -29.07
CA VAL A 61 -27.25 -17.25 -29.97
C VAL A 61 -28.75 -17.42 -30.27
N ALA A 62 -29.24 -18.66 -30.43
CA ALA A 62 -30.65 -18.93 -30.71
C ALA A 62 -31.58 -18.77 -29.49
N THR A 63 -31.07 -18.97 -28.27
CA THR A 63 -31.86 -18.87 -27.01
C THR A 63 -31.91 -17.42 -26.48
N SER A 64 -30.91 -16.58 -26.78
CA SER A 64 -30.82 -15.18 -26.37
C SER A 64 -31.73 -14.22 -27.17
N LYS A 65 -33.03 -14.55 -27.33
CA LYS A 65 -34.00 -13.64 -27.99
C LYS A 65 -34.25 -12.32 -27.25
N ASP A 66 -33.55 -12.04 -26.16
CA ASP A 66 -33.53 -10.72 -25.54
C ASP A 66 -32.60 -9.77 -26.34
N PRO A 67 -33.15 -8.74 -27.02
CA PRO A 67 -32.35 -7.78 -27.77
C PRO A 67 -31.28 -7.06 -26.92
N ALA A 68 -31.48 -6.97 -25.60
CA ALA A 68 -30.52 -6.33 -24.70
C ALA A 68 -29.19 -7.08 -24.61
N LEU A 69 -29.20 -8.42 -24.71
CA LEU A 69 -28.00 -9.27 -24.55
C LEU A 69 -27.23 -9.50 -25.86
N TYR A 70 -27.73 -8.98 -26.99
CA TYR A 70 -27.14 -9.22 -28.30
C TYR A 70 -25.67 -8.79 -28.38
N GLU A 71 -25.33 -7.59 -27.90
CA GLU A 71 -23.94 -7.10 -27.92
C GLU A 71 -23.02 -7.91 -27.00
N TYR A 72 -23.53 -8.43 -25.88
CA TYR A 72 -22.77 -9.31 -25.00
C TYR A 72 -22.39 -10.59 -25.72
N VAL A 73 -23.39 -11.30 -26.27
CA VAL A 73 -23.17 -12.57 -26.97
C VAL A 73 -22.29 -12.39 -28.21
N ARG A 74 -22.47 -11.31 -28.98
CA ARG A 74 -21.67 -11.07 -30.20
C ARG A 74 -20.18 -10.84 -29.92
N ARG A 75 -19.82 -10.35 -28.72
CA ARG A 75 -18.43 -10.03 -28.36
C ARG A 75 -17.66 -11.19 -27.74
N ARG A 76 -18.32 -12.33 -27.47
CA ARG A 76 -17.72 -13.50 -26.80
C ARG A 76 -17.72 -14.72 -27.70
N GLU A 77 -16.68 -15.52 -27.53
CA GLU A 77 -16.61 -16.91 -28.00
C GLU A 77 -16.68 -17.80 -26.76
N PHE A 78 -17.73 -18.60 -26.64
CA PHE A 78 -17.96 -19.50 -25.49
C PHE A 78 -17.50 -20.92 -25.83
N GLY A 79 -17.00 -21.67 -24.83
CA GLY A 79 -16.56 -23.06 -24.99
C GLY A 79 -15.24 -23.35 -24.26
N GLU A 80 -14.69 -24.56 -24.43
CA GLU A 80 -13.48 -25.02 -23.71
C GLU A 80 -12.25 -24.12 -23.94
N GLU A 81 -12.09 -23.55 -25.14
CA GLU A 81 -11.01 -22.60 -25.48
C GLU A 81 -11.50 -21.14 -25.51
N GLY A 82 -12.73 -20.89 -25.07
CA GLY A 82 -13.40 -19.59 -25.12
C GLY A 82 -13.17 -18.73 -23.88
N THR A 83 -13.96 -17.67 -23.78
CA THR A 83 -14.04 -16.88 -22.55
C THR A 83 -14.52 -17.74 -21.38
N THR A 84 -14.04 -17.45 -20.18
CA THR A 84 -14.55 -18.05 -18.93
C THR A 84 -15.85 -17.40 -18.46
N GLU A 85 -16.27 -16.31 -19.11
CA GLU A 85 -17.51 -15.62 -18.82
C GLU A 85 -18.74 -16.51 -19.10
N PRO A 86 -19.80 -16.42 -18.26
CA PRO A 86 -20.98 -17.25 -18.43
C PRO A 86 -21.80 -16.86 -19.67
N ALA A 87 -22.31 -17.86 -20.37
CA ALA A 87 -23.33 -17.66 -21.40
C ALA A 87 -24.70 -17.29 -20.76
N PRO A 88 -25.58 -16.55 -21.47
CA PRO A 88 -26.94 -16.32 -21.01
C PRO A 88 -27.67 -17.62 -20.68
N GLY A 89 -28.19 -17.71 -19.47
CA GLY A 89 -28.98 -18.83 -19.00
C GLY A 89 -30.46 -18.48 -18.83
N ASP A 90 -31.18 -19.39 -18.18
CA ASP A 90 -32.62 -19.28 -17.93
C ASP A 90 -32.91 -18.85 -16.47
N THR A 91 -31.91 -18.29 -15.78
CA THR A 91 -32.03 -17.94 -14.35
C THR A 91 -33.07 -16.83 -14.20
N PRO A 92 -34.15 -17.06 -13.41
CA PRO A 92 -35.11 -16.00 -13.15
C PRO A 92 -34.46 -14.94 -12.26
N GLY A 93 -34.48 -13.71 -12.74
CA GLY A 93 -34.01 -12.56 -12.01
C GLY A 93 -34.89 -12.18 -10.81
N THR A 94 -34.31 -11.46 -9.85
CA THR A 94 -35.03 -10.90 -8.70
C THR A 94 -35.74 -9.58 -9.03
N GLY A 95 -35.38 -8.95 -10.14
CA GLY A 95 -35.83 -7.65 -10.62
C GLY A 95 -35.06 -6.47 -10.03
N ASN A 96 -34.19 -6.68 -9.05
CA ASN A 96 -33.50 -5.61 -8.34
C ASN A 96 -32.15 -6.02 -7.69
N SER A 97 -31.53 -7.11 -8.12
CA SER A 97 -30.18 -7.44 -7.64
C SER A 97 -29.15 -6.45 -8.20
N PHE A 98 -28.04 -6.27 -7.49
CA PHE A 98 -26.86 -5.63 -8.04
C PHE A 98 -25.62 -6.44 -7.74
N VAL A 99 -24.61 -6.25 -8.58
CA VAL A 99 -23.24 -6.65 -8.29
C VAL A 99 -22.31 -5.51 -8.66
N ILE A 100 -21.25 -5.33 -7.88
CA ILE A 100 -20.09 -4.54 -8.24
C ILE A 100 -18.93 -5.50 -8.39
N GLN A 101 -18.35 -5.58 -9.58
CA GLN A 101 -17.18 -6.44 -9.83
C GLN A 101 -15.92 -5.59 -9.99
N LYS A 102 -14.84 -5.99 -9.32
CA LYS A 102 -13.50 -5.47 -9.55
C LYS A 102 -12.93 -6.19 -10.78
N HIS A 103 -12.70 -5.44 -11.86
CA HIS A 103 -12.18 -6.00 -13.12
C HIS A 103 -10.79 -5.45 -13.41
N ARG A 104 -9.78 -6.30 -13.28
CA ARG A 104 -8.39 -6.00 -13.63
C ARG A 104 -8.12 -6.39 -15.09
N ALA A 105 -8.68 -5.60 -16.00
CA ALA A 105 -8.36 -5.66 -17.42
C ALA A 105 -7.04 -4.90 -17.70
N THR A 106 -6.95 -4.19 -18.83
CA THR A 106 -5.81 -3.29 -19.12
C THR A 106 -5.57 -2.24 -18.03
N ARG A 107 -6.64 -1.87 -17.31
CA ARG A 107 -6.63 -1.05 -16.09
C ARG A 107 -7.69 -1.56 -15.14
N LEU A 108 -7.47 -1.39 -13.85
CA LEU A 108 -8.51 -1.66 -12.87
C LEU A 108 -9.71 -0.72 -13.07
N HIS A 109 -10.90 -1.29 -13.01
CA HIS A 109 -12.16 -0.58 -12.88
C HIS A 109 -13.16 -1.40 -12.07
N TYR A 110 -14.26 -0.77 -11.69
CA TYR A 110 -15.35 -1.39 -10.96
C TYR A 110 -16.59 -1.40 -11.84
N ASP A 111 -17.04 -2.57 -12.26
CA ASP A 111 -18.27 -2.73 -13.01
C ASP A 111 -19.46 -2.69 -12.07
N VAL A 112 -20.21 -1.60 -12.10
CA VAL A 112 -21.47 -1.47 -11.38
C VAL A 112 -22.57 -2.01 -12.26
N ARG A 113 -23.22 -3.07 -11.81
CA ARG A 113 -24.21 -3.82 -12.58
C ARG A 113 -25.52 -3.89 -11.83
N LEU A 114 -26.57 -3.36 -12.44
CA LEU A 114 -27.91 -3.29 -11.87
C LEU A 114 -28.84 -4.17 -12.68
N GLU A 115 -29.50 -5.12 -12.01
CA GLU A 115 -30.52 -5.94 -12.63
C GLU A 115 -31.73 -5.10 -13.03
N ARG A 116 -32.11 -5.16 -14.30
CA ARG A 116 -33.35 -4.57 -14.81
C ARG A 116 -33.78 -5.24 -16.10
N GLU A 117 -35.07 -5.51 -16.21
CA GLU A 117 -35.69 -6.06 -17.43
C GLU A 117 -35.03 -7.37 -17.90
N GLY A 118 -34.56 -8.21 -16.96
CA GLY A 118 -33.97 -9.51 -17.27
C GLY A 118 -32.47 -9.49 -17.59
N GLY A 119 -31.80 -8.34 -17.52
CA GLY A 119 -30.36 -8.21 -17.74
C GLY A 119 -29.67 -7.30 -16.73
N LEU A 120 -28.34 -7.36 -16.71
CA LEU A 120 -27.48 -6.54 -15.86
C LEU A 120 -26.99 -5.32 -16.63
N TRP A 121 -27.64 -4.19 -16.40
CA TRP A 121 -27.23 -2.89 -16.94
C TRP A 121 -25.94 -2.45 -16.27
N SER A 122 -24.90 -2.22 -17.08
CA SER A 122 -23.52 -2.21 -16.58
C SER A 122 -22.81 -0.91 -16.89
N TRP A 123 -22.01 -0.45 -15.94
CA TRP A 123 -21.11 0.70 -16.07
C TRP A 123 -19.74 0.38 -15.49
N ALA A 124 -18.70 0.55 -16.30
CA ALA A 124 -17.32 0.52 -15.84
C ALA A 124 -16.97 1.86 -15.15
N VAL A 125 -16.62 1.81 -13.86
CA VAL A 125 -16.25 2.97 -13.04
C VAL A 125 -14.77 2.87 -12.65
N PRO A 126 -13.83 3.54 -13.35
CA PRO A 126 -12.39 3.30 -13.20
C PRO A 126 -11.84 3.50 -11.79
N ARG A 127 -12.40 4.43 -11.02
CA ARG A 127 -11.97 4.71 -9.64
C ARG A 127 -13.00 4.30 -8.58
N GLY A 128 -13.86 3.32 -8.92
CA GLY A 128 -14.95 2.88 -8.07
C GLY A 128 -16.03 3.93 -7.87
N LEU A 129 -17.13 3.50 -7.24
CA LEU A 129 -18.19 4.41 -6.84
C LEU A 129 -17.65 5.48 -5.87
N PRO A 130 -18.12 6.74 -5.98
CA PRO A 130 -17.66 7.82 -5.13
C PRO A 130 -18.06 7.60 -3.68
N ILE A 131 -17.12 7.78 -2.76
CA ILE A 131 -17.36 7.67 -1.32
C ILE A 131 -17.34 9.02 -0.60
N GLN A 132 -16.92 10.09 -1.26
CA GLN A 132 -16.88 11.44 -0.68
C GLN A 132 -17.87 12.38 -1.36
N LYS A 133 -18.46 13.29 -0.57
CA LYS A 133 -19.36 14.32 -1.11
C LYS A 133 -18.61 15.22 -2.09
N GLY A 134 -19.22 15.45 -3.26
CA GLY A 134 -18.64 16.29 -4.31
C GLY A 134 -17.73 15.53 -5.28
N ASP A 135 -17.36 14.28 -4.97
CA ASP A 135 -16.65 13.43 -5.91
C ASP A 135 -17.54 13.06 -7.08
N LYS A 136 -17.02 13.34 -8.28
CA LYS A 136 -17.60 12.89 -9.54
C LYS A 136 -16.68 11.84 -10.15
N ARG A 137 -17.24 10.69 -10.48
CA ARG A 137 -16.52 9.55 -11.06
C ARG A 137 -17.05 9.29 -12.46
N LEU A 138 -16.15 9.10 -13.42
CA LEU A 138 -16.53 8.65 -14.76
C LEU A 138 -17.16 7.26 -14.65
N ALA A 139 -18.30 7.07 -15.31
CA ALA A 139 -18.97 5.79 -15.47
C ALA A 139 -19.20 5.56 -16.96
N VAL A 140 -18.51 4.58 -17.54
CA VAL A 140 -18.63 4.24 -18.96
C VAL A 140 -19.66 3.14 -19.07
N GLN A 141 -20.78 3.40 -19.72
CA GLN A 141 -21.82 2.39 -19.91
C GLN A 141 -21.31 1.30 -20.87
N THR A 142 -21.39 0.04 -20.43
CA THR A 142 -21.03 -1.14 -21.21
C THR A 142 -22.30 -1.87 -21.66
N GLU A 143 -22.14 -2.96 -22.41
CA GLU A 143 -23.26 -3.81 -22.82
C GLU A 143 -24.02 -4.38 -21.62
N VAL A 144 -25.28 -4.76 -21.85
CA VAL A 144 -26.07 -5.47 -20.83
C VAL A 144 -25.53 -6.90 -20.70
N HIS A 145 -25.24 -7.33 -19.48
CA HIS A 145 -24.72 -8.66 -19.19
C HIS A 145 -25.85 -9.62 -18.77
N PRO A 146 -25.72 -10.93 -18.99
CA PRO A 146 -26.70 -11.89 -18.50
C PRO A 146 -26.69 -11.96 -16.97
N LEU A 147 -27.82 -12.38 -16.37
CA LEU A 147 -27.95 -12.49 -14.91
C LEU A 147 -26.94 -13.46 -14.31
N GLU A 148 -26.57 -14.52 -15.04
CA GLU A 148 -25.53 -15.47 -14.66
C GLU A 148 -24.18 -14.79 -14.40
N TYR A 149 -23.90 -13.67 -15.08
CA TYR A 149 -22.68 -12.89 -14.86
C TYR A 149 -22.61 -12.27 -13.46
N GLY A 150 -23.77 -12.06 -12.82
CA GLY A 150 -23.87 -11.48 -11.49
C GLY A 150 -23.14 -12.29 -10.41
N ALA A 151 -22.96 -13.59 -10.63
CA ALA A 151 -22.26 -14.50 -9.73
C ALA A 151 -20.87 -14.92 -10.24
N PHE A 152 -20.40 -14.33 -11.35
CA PHE A 152 -19.13 -14.70 -11.97
C PHE A 152 -17.94 -14.11 -11.20
N GLU A 153 -16.98 -14.97 -10.90
CA GLU A 153 -15.62 -14.63 -10.48
C GLU A 153 -14.65 -15.54 -11.24
N GLY A 154 -13.54 -14.98 -11.70
CA GLY A 154 -12.54 -15.75 -12.44
C GLY A 154 -11.67 -14.88 -13.33
N THR A 155 -10.74 -15.52 -14.03
CA THR A 155 -9.84 -14.85 -14.98
C THR A 155 -10.35 -15.06 -16.40
N ILE A 156 -10.60 -13.97 -17.10
CA ILE A 156 -10.89 -13.96 -18.53
C ILE A 156 -9.55 -14.08 -19.28
N PRO A 157 -9.35 -15.11 -20.12
CA PRO A 157 -8.05 -15.36 -20.75
C PRO A 157 -7.58 -14.23 -21.67
N GLU A 158 -6.26 -14.09 -21.84
CA GLU A 158 -5.67 -13.10 -22.75
C GLU A 158 -6.14 -13.31 -24.20
N GLY A 159 -6.38 -12.23 -24.93
CA GLY A 159 -6.88 -12.27 -26.31
C GLY A 159 -8.41 -12.22 -26.42
N HIS A 160 -9.13 -12.46 -25.33
CA HIS A 160 -10.59 -12.32 -25.28
C HIS A 160 -11.02 -10.90 -24.91
N TYR A 161 -12.24 -10.53 -25.30
CA TYR A 161 -12.82 -9.24 -24.93
C TYR A 161 -12.96 -9.16 -23.41
N GLY A 162 -12.44 -8.08 -22.81
CA GLY A 162 -12.43 -7.95 -21.35
C GLY A 162 -11.42 -8.86 -20.64
N ALA A 163 -10.38 -9.38 -21.32
CA ALA A 163 -9.32 -10.15 -20.69
C ALA A 163 -8.80 -9.50 -19.40
N GLY A 164 -8.68 -10.30 -18.34
CA GLY A 164 -8.38 -9.82 -16.99
C GLY A 164 -9.08 -10.58 -15.89
N GLU A 165 -8.68 -10.34 -14.66
CA GLU A 165 -9.30 -10.96 -13.48
C GLU A 165 -10.57 -10.20 -13.08
N VAL A 166 -11.66 -10.92 -12.79
CA VAL A 166 -12.94 -10.41 -12.31
C VAL A 166 -13.22 -11.00 -10.93
N ARG A 167 -13.48 -10.15 -9.94
CA ARG A 167 -13.89 -10.54 -8.58
C ARG A 167 -15.11 -9.74 -8.13
N ILE A 168 -15.97 -10.32 -7.31
CA ILE A 168 -17.13 -9.62 -6.75
C ILE A 168 -16.64 -8.74 -5.59
N PHE A 169 -16.77 -7.43 -5.77
CA PHE A 169 -16.43 -6.42 -4.77
C PHE A 169 -17.57 -6.20 -3.77
N ASP A 170 -18.81 -6.05 -4.25
CA ASP A 170 -20.00 -5.95 -3.41
C ASP A 170 -21.19 -6.56 -4.16
N ASP A 171 -22.15 -7.09 -3.41
CA ASP A 171 -23.36 -7.72 -3.94
C ASP A 171 -24.54 -7.45 -3.01
N GLY A 172 -25.74 -7.44 -3.58
CA GLY A 172 -26.97 -7.27 -2.82
C GLY A 172 -28.14 -6.92 -3.71
N TRP A 173 -29.01 -6.06 -3.20
CA TRP A 173 -30.15 -5.53 -3.94
C TRP A 173 -30.12 -4.00 -3.95
N PHE A 174 -30.80 -3.40 -4.91
CA PHE A 174 -30.90 -1.95 -5.02
C PHE A 174 -32.36 -1.50 -5.04
N GLU A 175 -32.60 -0.29 -4.56
CA GLU A 175 -33.88 0.42 -4.71
C GLU A 175 -33.76 1.33 -5.94
N PRO A 176 -34.47 1.05 -7.06
CA PRO A 176 -34.55 1.99 -8.15
C PRO A 176 -35.34 3.23 -7.72
N ILE A 177 -34.76 4.42 -7.86
CA ILE A 177 -35.41 5.70 -7.54
C ILE A 177 -35.88 6.38 -8.82
N GLU A 178 -34.99 6.46 -9.80
CA GLU A 178 -35.26 7.07 -11.09
C GLU A 178 -34.51 6.31 -12.18
N TRP A 179 -35.14 6.07 -13.32
CA TRP A 179 -34.48 5.45 -14.45
C TRP A 179 -34.98 6.03 -15.75
N THR A 180 -34.10 6.72 -16.44
CA THR A 180 -34.33 7.36 -17.73
C THR A 180 -33.07 7.20 -18.59
N ASP A 181 -33.18 7.48 -19.89
CA ASP A 181 -32.03 7.45 -20.80
C ASP A 181 -30.91 8.43 -20.45
N ARG A 182 -31.18 9.39 -19.56
CA ARG A 182 -30.24 10.44 -19.16
C ARG A 182 -29.83 10.38 -17.69
N LYS A 183 -30.54 9.63 -16.87
CA LYS A 183 -30.33 9.60 -15.42
C LYS A 183 -30.82 8.29 -14.83
N VAL A 184 -29.96 7.66 -14.05
CA VAL A 184 -30.24 6.45 -13.28
C VAL A 184 -29.89 6.76 -11.82
N SER A 185 -30.91 6.83 -10.97
CA SER A 185 -30.79 7.05 -9.54
C SER A 185 -31.21 5.80 -8.81
N PHE A 186 -30.38 5.34 -7.88
CA PHE A 186 -30.61 4.11 -7.15
C PHE A 186 -29.93 4.14 -5.80
N LYS A 187 -30.47 3.37 -4.86
CA LYS A 187 -29.86 3.13 -3.56
C LYS A 187 -29.36 1.71 -3.47
N LEU A 188 -28.10 1.53 -3.12
CA LEU A 188 -27.52 0.21 -2.93
C LEU A 188 -27.78 -0.28 -1.50
N HIS A 189 -28.07 -1.57 -1.39
CA HIS A 189 -28.18 -2.29 -0.11
C HIS A 189 -27.20 -3.46 -0.12
N GLY A 190 -25.92 -3.12 -0.17
CA GLY A 190 -24.80 -4.07 -0.14
C GLY A 190 -24.16 -4.22 1.22
N ARG A 191 -23.06 -4.98 1.26
CA ARG A 191 -22.20 -5.08 2.44
C ARG A 191 -21.31 -3.84 2.57
N ARG A 192 -20.79 -3.33 1.45
CA ARG A 192 -19.86 -2.19 1.40
C ARG A 192 -20.57 -0.86 1.21
N TYR A 193 -21.70 -0.88 0.52
CA TYR A 193 -22.57 0.29 0.32
C TYR A 193 -23.96 0.09 0.94
N PRO A 194 -24.09 0.08 2.28
CA PRO A 194 -25.39 -0.11 2.94
C PRO A 194 -26.22 1.18 2.92
N GLY A 195 -27.26 1.20 2.09
CA GLY A 195 -28.23 2.30 2.02
C GLY A 195 -27.67 3.58 1.41
N VAL A 196 -26.66 3.47 0.54
CA VAL A 196 -26.03 4.62 -0.14
C VAL A 196 -26.72 4.89 -1.47
N GLU A 197 -27.16 6.12 -1.68
CA GLU A 197 -27.80 6.54 -2.92
C GLU A 197 -26.81 7.16 -3.91
N TYR A 198 -26.87 6.70 -5.16
CA TYR A 198 -26.04 7.14 -6.26
C TYR A 198 -26.89 7.69 -7.40
N HIS A 199 -26.34 8.69 -8.09
CA HIS A 199 -26.86 9.20 -9.34
C HIS A 199 -25.83 8.98 -10.44
N PHE A 200 -26.28 8.31 -11.50
CA PHE A 200 -25.56 8.17 -12.76
C PHE A 200 -26.24 9.11 -13.74
N VAL A 201 -25.56 10.17 -14.17
CA VAL A 201 -26.10 11.15 -15.10
C VAL A 201 -25.33 11.12 -16.41
N LYS A 202 -26.06 10.97 -17.52
CA LYS A 202 -25.50 10.96 -18.86
C LYS A 202 -25.11 12.37 -19.29
N THR A 203 -23.84 12.52 -19.64
CA THR A 203 -23.27 13.72 -20.28
C THR A 203 -23.30 13.57 -21.80
N ARG A 204 -22.65 14.46 -22.54
CA ARG A 204 -22.56 14.34 -24.01
C ARG A 204 -21.70 13.16 -24.47
N THR A 205 -20.72 12.75 -23.68
CA THR A 205 -19.76 11.69 -24.05
C THR A 205 -19.98 10.41 -23.25
N ASP A 206 -20.18 10.51 -21.93
CA ASP A 206 -20.23 9.36 -21.01
C ASP A 206 -21.19 9.62 -19.83
N TRP A 207 -21.24 8.71 -18.85
CA TRP A 207 -21.97 8.94 -17.60
C TRP A 207 -21.05 9.43 -16.49
N LEU A 208 -21.62 10.17 -15.54
CA LEU A 208 -20.98 10.55 -14.29
C LEU A 208 -21.73 9.94 -13.12
N ALA A 209 -21.02 9.22 -12.27
CA ALA A 209 -21.48 8.73 -10.99
C ALA A 209 -21.12 9.72 -9.88
N PHE A 210 -22.08 10.04 -9.02
CA PHE A 210 -21.89 10.85 -7.81
C PHE A 210 -22.92 10.44 -6.75
N LEU A 211 -22.59 10.71 -5.49
CA LEU A 211 -23.51 10.49 -4.36
C LEU A 211 -24.71 11.45 -4.46
N ALA A 212 -25.90 10.97 -4.12
CA ALA A 212 -27.02 11.87 -3.81
C ALA A 212 -26.64 12.74 -2.60
N SER A 213 -27.01 14.02 -2.62
CA SER A 213 -26.67 15.06 -1.63
C SER A 213 -26.54 14.61 -0.17
N ALA A 214 -25.56 15.18 0.55
CA ALA A 214 -25.34 15.13 2.02
C ALA A 214 -26.01 13.96 2.76
N GLN A 215 -25.70 12.73 2.37
CA GLN A 215 -26.18 11.56 3.09
C GLN A 215 -25.38 11.41 4.40
N ASP A 216 -26.07 11.25 5.52
CA ASP A 216 -25.54 10.68 6.77
C ASP A 216 -25.44 9.15 6.70
N ALA A 217 -25.43 8.59 5.48
CA ALA A 217 -25.29 7.16 5.26
C ALA A 217 -23.96 6.70 5.88
N PRO A 218 -23.89 5.47 6.43
CA PRO A 218 -22.69 4.92 7.02
C PRO A 218 -21.72 4.51 5.91
N LEU A 219 -21.24 5.51 5.15
CA LEU A 219 -20.02 5.38 4.38
C LEU A 219 -18.97 4.78 5.33
N PRO A 220 -18.20 3.77 4.88
CA PRO A 220 -17.10 3.25 5.68
C PRO A 220 -16.28 4.42 6.17
N ALA A 221 -16.17 4.58 7.49
CA ALA A 221 -15.44 5.69 8.06
C ALA A 221 -14.04 5.77 7.41
N ALA A 222 -13.57 6.99 7.17
CA ALA A 222 -12.21 7.16 6.66
C ALA A 222 -11.21 6.64 7.72
N PRO A 223 -10.08 6.06 7.31
CA PRO A 223 -9.07 5.65 8.26
C PRO A 223 -8.61 6.81 9.13
N ILE A 224 -8.44 6.55 10.42
CA ILE A 224 -7.73 7.48 11.31
C ILE A 224 -6.22 7.43 11.03
N ARG A 225 -5.51 8.48 11.42
CA ARG A 225 -4.06 8.53 11.29
C ARG A 225 -3.40 7.66 12.35
N TYR A 226 -2.62 6.68 11.91
CA TYR A 226 -1.86 5.79 12.78
C TYR A 226 -0.39 6.20 12.88
N GLN A 227 0.23 5.78 13.97
CA GLN A 227 1.68 5.73 14.11
C GLN A 227 2.11 4.27 14.24
N PRO A 228 3.24 3.84 13.63
CA PRO A 228 3.67 2.46 13.73
C PRO A 228 3.97 2.01 15.17
N MET A 229 3.56 0.79 15.53
CA MET A 229 3.95 0.10 16.77
C MET A 229 5.42 -0.32 16.71
N LEU A 230 6.17 -0.16 17.79
CA LEU A 230 7.61 -0.42 17.81
C LEU A 230 7.97 -1.69 18.60
N ALA A 231 8.98 -2.42 18.13
CA ALA A 231 9.49 -3.62 18.80
C ALA A 231 10.51 -3.30 19.89
N GLU A 232 10.50 -4.03 20.99
CA GLU A 232 11.57 -4.02 21.99
C GLU A 232 12.87 -4.62 21.44
N GLY A 233 14.01 -3.99 21.75
CA GLY A 233 15.33 -4.43 21.33
C GLY A 233 16.01 -5.41 22.28
N GLY A 234 17.06 -6.07 21.81
CA GLY A 234 17.89 -6.94 22.65
C GLY A 234 17.33 -8.34 22.89
N GLY A 235 16.42 -8.81 22.02
CA GLY A 235 15.92 -10.18 22.09
C GLY A 235 17.02 -11.21 21.79
N GLU A 236 17.03 -12.30 22.55
CA GLU A 236 17.81 -13.50 22.23
C GLU A 236 16.94 -14.48 21.42
N PRO A 237 17.52 -15.41 20.63
CA PRO A 237 16.75 -16.47 19.98
C PRO A 237 16.09 -17.40 21.00
N PHE A 238 14.80 -17.69 20.83
CA PHE A 238 14.03 -18.57 21.71
C PHE A 238 13.00 -19.39 20.91
N ASP A 239 12.53 -20.48 21.51
CA ASP A 239 11.38 -21.24 21.00
C ASP A 239 10.23 -21.08 22.01
N ASP A 240 9.03 -20.76 21.53
CA ASP A 240 7.84 -20.59 22.38
C ASP A 240 6.56 -20.62 21.50
N PRO A 241 5.61 -21.53 21.75
CA PRO A 241 4.40 -21.68 20.92
C PRO A 241 3.47 -20.45 20.98
N ARG A 242 3.67 -19.54 21.94
CA ARG A 242 2.93 -18.28 22.06
C ARG A 242 3.49 -17.17 21.17
N TRP A 243 4.48 -17.48 20.33
CA TRP A 243 5.14 -16.52 19.46
C TRP A 243 5.22 -17.06 18.04
N TRP A 244 5.19 -16.15 17.09
CA TRP A 244 5.68 -16.41 15.75
C TRP A 244 6.80 -15.45 15.39
N PHE A 245 7.54 -15.79 14.35
CA PHE A 245 8.80 -15.17 13.97
C PHE A 245 8.74 -14.76 12.51
N GLU A 246 8.94 -13.48 12.25
CA GLU A 246 8.97 -12.89 10.91
C GLU A 246 10.40 -12.45 10.57
N PRO A 247 10.83 -12.51 9.30
CA PRO A 247 12.13 -11.97 8.92
C PRO A 247 12.16 -10.46 9.14
N LYS A 248 13.27 -9.95 9.69
CA LYS A 248 13.49 -8.50 9.76
C LYS A 248 14.04 -8.04 8.41
N LEU A 249 13.15 -7.45 7.61
CA LEU A 249 13.51 -6.89 6.30
C LEU A 249 14.31 -5.60 6.46
N ASP A 250 15.22 -5.37 5.52
CA ASP A 250 16.05 -4.18 5.44
C ASP A 250 15.41 -3.20 4.43
N GLY A 251 14.74 -2.17 4.93
CA GLY A 251 13.91 -1.28 4.11
C GLY A 251 13.45 -0.01 4.83
N ILE A 252 12.33 0.55 4.35
CA ILE A 252 11.67 1.70 4.97
C ILE A 252 10.28 1.31 5.42
N ARG A 253 10.05 1.35 6.74
CA ARG A 253 8.73 1.14 7.30
C ARG A 253 7.74 2.22 6.84
N ALA A 254 6.63 1.77 6.29
CA ALA A 254 5.56 2.64 5.82
C ALA A 254 4.18 2.09 6.18
N LEU A 255 3.26 3.00 6.50
CA LEU A 255 1.83 2.71 6.53
C LEU A 255 1.26 3.00 5.15
N ALA A 256 0.60 2.02 4.54
CA ALA A 256 -0.11 2.18 3.28
C ALA A 256 -1.59 2.47 3.57
N GLU A 257 -1.97 3.74 3.47
CA GLU A 257 -3.35 4.20 3.58
C GLU A 257 -4.02 4.05 2.20
N MET A 258 -5.08 3.26 2.10
CA MET A 258 -5.73 2.92 0.84
C MET A 258 -7.20 3.32 0.84
N GLU A 259 -7.63 3.84 -0.30
CA GLU A 259 -9.03 4.01 -0.68
C GLU A 259 -9.24 3.40 -2.07
N THR A 260 -10.49 3.28 -2.54
CA THR A 260 -10.84 2.71 -3.85
C THR A 260 -10.10 3.33 -5.04
N GLY A 261 -9.62 4.58 -4.92
CA GLY A 261 -8.96 5.31 -6.01
C GLY A 261 -7.48 5.59 -5.80
N GLY A 262 -6.84 5.09 -4.74
CA GLY A 262 -5.45 5.44 -4.48
C GLY A 262 -4.82 4.78 -3.26
N THR A 263 -3.50 4.76 -3.26
CA THR A 263 -2.67 4.41 -2.10
C THR A 263 -1.78 5.59 -1.73
N VAL A 264 -1.71 5.89 -0.44
CA VAL A 264 -0.77 6.87 0.13
C VAL A 264 0.17 6.14 1.09
N PHE A 265 1.48 6.22 0.85
CA PHE A 265 2.48 5.70 1.77
C PHE A 265 2.94 6.78 2.73
N ARG A 266 2.85 6.50 4.02
CA ARG A 266 3.37 7.37 5.08
C ARG A 266 4.49 6.70 5.85
N THR A 267 5.62 7.39 5.98
CA THR A 267 6.69 6.95 6.87
C THR A 267 6.27 7.09 8.34
N ARG A 268 7.14 6.64 9.25
CA ARG A 268 6.90 6.68 10.71
C ARG A 268 6.39 8.03 11.26
N ARG A 269 6.80 9.17 10.70
CA ARG A 269 6.35 10.51 11.13
C ARG A 269 5.14 11.04 10.36
N GLY A 270 4.55 10.24 9.48
CA GLY A 270 3.42 10.64 8.65
C GLY A 270 3.80 11.35 7.34
N ARG A 271 5.10 11.41 6.98
CA ARG A 271 5.56 12.00 5.72
C ARG A 271 5.04 11.17 4.57
N ASP A 272 4.34 11.81 3.64
CA ASP A 272 3.92 11.18 2.39
C ASP A 272 5.15 10.91 1.51
N VAL A 273 5.33 9.65 1.12
CA VAL A 273 6.43 9.22 0.23
C VAL A 273 5.94 8.57 -1.06
N THR A 274 4.64 8.66 -1.33
CA THR A 274 3.99 8.01 -2.48
C THR A 274 4.65 8.42 -3.80
N PHE A 275 4.98 9.70 -3.93
CA PHE A 275 5.60 10.26 -5.14
C PHE A 275 6.96 9.62 -5.48
N GLN A 276 7.73 9.20 -4.48
CA GLN A 276 9.04 8.57 -4.70
C GLN A 276 8.93 7.12 -5.18
N TYR A 277 7.78 6.46 -4.99
CA TYR A 277 7.56 5.04 -5.24
C TYR A 277 6.36 4.78 -6.17
N PRO A 278 6.39 5.25 -7.43
CA PRO A 278 5.31 5.02 -8.39
C PRO A 278 5.14 3.56 -8.82
N ASP A 279 6.07 2.67 -8.48
CA ASP A 279 5.94 1.23 -8.70
C ASP A 279 4.87 0.58 -7.78
N VAL A 280 4.62 1.16 -6.60
CA VAL A 280 3.66 0.64 -5.60
C VAL A 280 2.45 1.54 -5.34
N HIS A 281 2.32 2.70 -5.99
CA HIS A 281 1.19 3.64 -5.74
C HIS A 281 -0.22 3.08 -6.03
N MET A 282 -0.31 1.99 -6.80
CA MET A 282 -1.57 1.33 -7.17
C MET A 282 -1.83 0.04 -6.40
N ILE A 283 -1.14 -0.23 -5.28
CA ILE A 283 -1.38 -1.49 -4.55
C ILE A 283 -2.80 -1.62 -3.97
N HIS A 284 -3.59 -0.55 -3.85
CA HIS A 284 -5.04 -0.64 -3.57
C HIS A 284 -5.80 -1.50 -4.61
N GLU A 285 -5.26 -1.65 -5.82
CA GLU A 285 -5.81 -2.56 -6.82
C GLU A 285 -5.71 -4.03 -6.42
N LEU A 286 -4.77 -4.36 -5.51
CA LEU A 286 -4.50 -5.70 -5.00
C LEU A 286 -5.21 -5.99 -3.68
N VAL A 287 -5.98 -5.02 -3.17
CA VAL A 287 -6.67 -5.20 -1.90
C VAL A 287 -8.18 -5.04 -2.14
N ASP A 288 -8.95 -6.06 -1.75
CA ASP A 288 -10.41 -6.09 -1.90
C ASP A 288 -11.12 -5.36 -0.77
N GLN A 289 -11.15 -4.02 -0.83
CA GLN A 289 -11.82 -3.18 0.16
C GLN A 289 -12.13 -1.76 -0.32
N VAL A 290 -13.01 -1.06 0.40
CA VAL A 290 -13.28 0.37 0.21
C VAL A 290 -12.14 1.20 0.78
N ASN A 291 -11.71 0.88 2.01
CA ASN A 291 -10.53 1.49 2.61
C ASN A 291 -9.79 0.55 3.58
N ALA A 292 -8.45 0.66 3.62
CA ALA A 292 -7.63 -0.02 4.61
C ALA A 292 -6.39 0.77 4.98
N VAL A 293 -5.77 0.37 6.10
CA VAL A 293 -4.41 0.79 6.46
C VAL A 293 -3.58 -0.45 6.73
N LEU A 294 -2.57 -0.67 5.90
CA LEU A 294 -1.60 -1.75 6.07
C LEU A 294 -0.32 -1.21 6.71
N ASP A 295 0.27 -1.97 7.63
CA ASP A 295 1.62 -1.73 8.14
C ASP A 295 2.59 -2.69 7.47
N GLY A 296 3.70 -2.16 6.96
CA GLY A 296 4.61 -2.92 6.13
C GLY A 296 5.96 -2.24 5.92
N GLU A 297 6.78 -2.89 5.09
CA GLU A 297 8.11 -2.41 4.73
C GLU A 297 8.19 -2.19 3.22
N LEU A 298 8.62 -1.00 2.78
CA LEU A 298 9.08 -0.77 1.41
C LEU A 298 10.49 -1.34 1.27
N ILE A 299 10.69 -2.26 0.33
CA ILE A 299 11.95 -2.95 0.11
C ILE A 299 12.43 -2.80 -1.34
N ALA A 300 13.75 -2.79 -1.51
CA ALA A 300 14.40 -3.02 -2.80
C ALA A 300 15.34 -4.22 -2.67
N VAL A 301 15.54 -4.95 -3.75
CA VAL A 301 16.46 -6.10 -3.80
C VAL A 301 17.76 -5.74 -4.51
N ASP A 302 18.87 -6.32 -4.08
CA ASP A 302 20.17 -6.23 -4.74
C ASP A 302 20.29 -7.24 -5.92
N ALA A 303 21.47 -7.30 -6.54
CA ALA A 303 21.74 -8.17 -7.68
C ALA A 303 21.66 -9.67 -7.32
N GLU A 304 21.83 -10.00 -6.04
CA GLU A 304 21.72 -11.34 -5.48
C GLU A 304 20.30 -11.68 -5.01
N GLY A 305 19.34 -10.76 -5.18
CA GLY A 305 17.94 -10.94 -4.82
C GLY A 305 17.63 -10.74 -3.33
N LYS A 306 18.54 -10.14 -2.56
CA LYS A 306 18.37 -9.87 -1.12
C LYS A 306 17.86 -8.45 -0.88
N THR A 307 17.05 -8.26 0.16
CA THR A 307 16.62 -6.91 0.56
C THR A 307 17.83 -6.06 0.97
N SER A 308 17.95 -4.87 0.41
CA SER A 308 19.08 -3.97 0.65
C SER A 308 18.62 -2.53 0.82
N PHE A 309 18.83 -1.98 2.02
CA PHE A 309 18.57 -0.57 2.29
C PHE A 309 19.50 0.35 1.48
N GLU A 310 20.75 -0.05 1.24
CA GLU A 310 21.69 0.72 0.40
C GLU A 310 21.15 0.89 -1.04
N THR A 311 20.56 -0.17 -1.59
CA THR A 311 19.90 -0.12 -2.90
C THR A 311 18.67 0.81 -2.85
N LEU A 312 17.81 0.66 -1.85
CA LEU A 312 16.60 1.49 -1.69
C LEU A 312 16.92 2.97 -1.47
N GLN A 313 18.02 3.29 -0.79
CA GLN A 313 18.44 4.66 -0.48
C GLN A 313 18.61 5.53 -1.73
N GLN A 314 18.99 4.94 -2.85
CA GLN A 314 19.14 5.63 -4.13
C GLN A 314 17.81 6.21 -4.64
N ARG A 315 16.66 5.78 -4.10
CA ARG A 315 15.32 6.30 -4.41
C ARG A 315 14.86 7.42 -3.46
N MET A 316 15.31 7.44 -2.21
CA MET A 316 14.64 8.17 -1.11
C MET A 316 14.56 9.70 -1.27
N ASN A 317 15.55 10.29 -1.94
CA ASN A 317 15.69 11.74 -2.07
C ASN A 317 15.39 12.26 -3.48
N LEU A 318 14.97 11.39 -4.41
CA LEU A 318 14.63 11.82 -5.76
C LEU A 318 13.39 12.72 -5.74
N GLN A 319 13.51 13.90 -6.35
CA GLN A 319 12.42 14.88 -6.46
C GLN A 319 11.96 15.10 -7.91
N ASN A 320 12.74 14.66 -8.89
CA ASN A 320 12.43 14.85 -10.31
C ASN A 320 11.66 13.64 -10.86
N GLU A 321 10.43 13.85 -11.36
CA GLU A 321 9.55 12.78 -11.84
C GLU A 321 10.18 11.90 -12.95
N ARG A 322 10.92 12.50 -13.89
CA ARG A 322 11.57 11.74 -14.97
C ARG A 322 12.68 10.85 -14.43
N GLU A 323 13.46 11.38 -13.50
CA GLU A 323 14.50 10.60 -12.83
C GLU A 323 13.90 9.47 -11.99
N ILE A 324 12.85 9.74 -11.21
CA ILE A 324 12.12 8.73 -10.43
C ILE A 324 11.65 7.60 -11.35
N LYS A 325 10.96 7.92 -12.46
CA LYS A 325 10.48 6.92 -13.43
C LYS A 325 11.62 6.11 -14.07
N ARG A 326 12.78 6.73 -14.32
CA ARG A 326 13.96 6.07 -14.86
C ARG A 326 14.58 5.10 -13.85
N VAL A 327 14.83 5.58 -12.63
CA VAL A 327 15.44 4.78 -11.56
C VAL A 327 14.49 3.68 -11.10
N ALA A 328 13.17 3.90 -11.14
CA ALA A 328 12.19 2.87 -10.77
C ALA A 328 12.23 1.61 -11.64
N LYS A 329 12.64 1.73 -12.91
CA LYS A 329 12.87 0.58 -13.78
C LYS A 329 14.15 -0.19 -13.44
N GLN A 330 15.11 0.47 -12.79
CA GLN A 330 16.41 -0.11 -12.44
C GLN A 330 16.40 -0.70 -11.02
N ILE A 331 15.69 -0.02 -10.11
CA ILE A 331 15.55 -0.38 -8.70
C ILE A 331 14.04 -0.46 -8.42
N PRO A 332 13.38 -1.57 -8.78
CA PRO A 332 11.98 -1.77 -8.44
C PRO A 332 11.83 -1.86 -6.91
N VAL A 333 10.72 -1.33 -6.41
CA VAL A 333 10.37 -1.40 -4.99
C VAL A 333 9.10 -2.23 -4.84
N ALA A 334 9.04 -3.00 -3.76
CA ALA A 334 7.87 -3.75 -3.35
C ALA A 334 7.47 -3.34 -1.93
N PHE A 335 6.19 -3.49 -1.59
CA PHE A 335 5.68 -3.32 -0.25
C PHE A 335 5.34 -4.68 0.36
N VAL A 336 5.99 -5.02 1.47
CA VAL A 336 5.72 -6.26 2.21
C VAL A 336 4.87 -5.93 3.44
N ALA A 337 3.58 -6.26 3.38
CA ALA A 337 2.63 -6.01 4.44
C ALA A 337 2.72 -7.08 5.55
N PHE A 338 2.78 -6.64 6.80
CA PHE A 338 2.87 -7.52 7.97
C PHE A 338 1.79 -7.27 9.04
N ASP A 339 0.90 -6.29 8.87
CA ASP A 339 -0.24 -6.05 9.76
C ASP A 339 -1.36 -5.25 9.06
N LEU A 340 -2.57 -5.28 9.64
CA LEU A 340 -3.77 -4.57 9.18
C LEU A 340 -4.34 -3.74 10.33
N LEU A 341 -4.40 -2.42 10.17
CA LEU A 341 -4.80 -1.47 11.23
C LEU A 341 -6.22 -0.89 11.03
N TRP A 342 -6.73 -0.98 9.81
CA TRP A 342 -8.05 -0.49 9.45
C TRP A 342 -8.62 -1.29 8.30
N LEU A 343 -9.92 -1.59 8.34
CA LEU A 343 -10.65 -2.21 7.24
C LEU A 343 -12.09 -1.70 7.20
N ASP A 344 -12.47 -1.06 6.11
CA ASP A 344 -13.85 -0.64 5.79
C ASP A 344 -14.59 0.00 6.97
N GLY A 345 -14.00 1.05 7.53
CA GLY A 345 -14.60 1.80 8.62
C GLY A 345 -14.35 1.24 10.02
N ARG A 346 -13.58 0.15 10.15
CA ARG A 346 -13.33 -0.53 11.43
C ARG A 346 -11.86 -0.46 11.79
N ASP A 347 -11.60 0.01 13.00
CA ASP A 347 -10.30 -0.12 13.66
C ASP A 347 -10.07 -1.59 14.04
N THR A 348 -9.02 -2.19 13.48
CA THR A 348 -8.65 -3.59 13.75
C THR A 348 -7.56 -3.70 14.81
N THR A 349 -6.97 -2.60 15.30
CA THR A 349 -5.85 -2.61 16.25
C THR A 349 -6.19 -3.30 17.58
N GLY A 350 -7.47 -3.30 17.95
CA GLY A 350 -8.00 -3.97 19.14
C GLY A 350 -8.12 -5.49 19.03
N LEU A 351 -8.06 -6.05 17.81
CA LEU A 351 -8.09 -7.49 17.54
C LEU A 351 -6.74 -8.14 17.88
N SER A 352 -6.75 -9.46 18.06
CA SER A 352 -5.53 -10.24 18.18
C SER A 352 -4.69 -10.18 16.90
N LEU A 353 -3.40 -10.46 17.03
CA LEU A 353 -2.45 -10.49 15.92
C LEU A 353 -2.89 -11.47 14.82
N GLU A 354 -3.43 -12.62 15.21
CA GLU A 354 -3.93 -13.67 14.34
C GLU A 354 -5.16 -13.19 13.56
N GLU A 355 -6.16 -12.63 14.23
CA GLU A 355 -7.35 -12.08 13.58
C GLU A 355 -7.00 -10.98 12.57
N ARG A 356 -6.05 -10.08 12.90
CA ARG A 356 -5.58 -9.05 11.96
C ARG A 356 -4.87 -9.67 10.75
N ARG A 357 -4.11 -10.75 10.94
CA ARG A 357 -3.43 -11.45 9.85
C ARG A 357 -4.36 -12.26 8.96
N GLU A 358 -5.35 -12.93 9.53
CA GLU A 358 -6.38 -13.64 8.78
C GLU A 358 -7.16 -12.66 7.89
N LEU A 359 -7.58 -11.51 8.45
CA LEU A 359 -8.22 -10.45 7.66
C LEU A 359 -7.32 -9.92 6.55
N LEU A 360 -6.04 -9.68 6.85
CA LEU A 360 -5.07 -9.23 5.85
C LEU A 360 -4.92 -10.22 4.68
N GLN A 361 -4.83 -11.52 4.97
CA GLN A 361 -4.74 -12.58 3.96
C GLN A 361 -6.01 -12.70 3.11
N LEU A 362 -7.18 -12.47 3.70
CA LEU A 362 -8.45 -12.54 2.97
C LEU A 362 -8.61 -11.41 1.97
N ILE A 363 -8.09 -10.22 2.27
CA ILE A 363 -8.29 -9.03 1.43
C ILE A 363 -7.16 -8.78 0.45
N VAL A 364 -5.95 -9.30 0.68
CA VAL A 364 -4.77 -9.05 -0.17
C VAL A 364 -4.60 -10.14 -1.21
N GLU A 365 -4.46 -9.72 -2.46
CA GLU A 365 -3.91 -10.51 -3.56
C GLU A 365 -2.41 -10.17 -3.71
N GLU A 366 -1.55 -11.17 -3.63
CA GLU A 366 -0.10 -10.95 -3.73
C GLU A 366 0.39 -10.87 -5.18
N ASP A 367 1.25 -9.90 -5.47
CA ASP A 367 2.03 -9.85 -6.71
C ASP A 367 3.46 -9.34 -6.42
N HIS A 368 4.18 -8.89 -7.45
CA HIS A 368 5.54 -8.34 -7.27
C HIS A 368 5.58 -6.97 -6.57
N ARG A 369 4.46 -6.25 -6.47
CA ARG A 369 4.31 -4.92 -5.85
C ARG A 369 3.85 -5.03 -4.40
N LEU A 370 2.95 -5.96 -4.08
CA LEU A 370 2.43 -6.21 -2.73
C LEU A 370 2.61 -7.67 -2.36
N GLN A 371 3.32 -7.93 -1.26
CA GLN A 371 3.50 -9.27 -0.70
C GLN A 371 3.11 -9.29 0.77
N LEU A 372 2.71 -10.45 1.26
CA LEU A 372 2.45 -10.69 2.67
C LEU A 372 3.70 -11.28 3.33
N MET A 373 4.07 -10.71 4.48
CA MET A 373 5.18 -11.22 5.26
C MET A 373 4.86 -12.63 5.79
N GLY A 374 5.65 -13.62 5.38
CA GLY A 374 5.63 -14.97 5.94
C GLY A 374 6.15 -15.04 7.37
N PHE A 375 5.77 -16.08 8.11
CA PHE A 375 6.16 -16.29 9.49
C PHE A 375 6.39 -17.78 9.81
N GLU A 376 7.16 -18.05 10.85
CA GLU A 376 7.33 -19.36 11.47
C GLU A 376 6.76 -19.34 12.88
N GLU A 377 6.00 -20.35 13.27
CA GLU A 377 5.47 -20.47 14.64
C GLU A 377 6.39 -21.32 15.51
N GLU A 378 6.49 -20.99 16.80
CA GLU A 378 7.21 -21.76 17.81
C GLU A 378 8.74 -21.85 17.64
N ASN A 379 9.25 -22.22 16.46
CA ASN A 379 10.62 -22.64 16.17
C ASN A 379 11.59 -21.45 15.92
N GLY A 380 11.58 -20.46 16.80
CA GLY A 380 12.33 -19.21 16.62
C GLY A 380 13.85 -19.40 16.54
N LYS A 381 14.44 -20.37 17.25
CA LYS A 381 15.90 -20.60 17.16
C LYS A 381 16.32 -21.08 15.77
N ALA A 382 15.60 -22.05 15.22
CA ALA A 382 15.86 -22.57 13.88
C ALA A 382 15.64 -21.49 12.82
N PHE A 383 14.57 -20.70 12.97
CA PHE A 383 14.27 -19.59 12.08
C PHE A 383 15.37 -18.51 12.08
N VAL A 384 15.90 -18.15 13.26
CA VAL A 384 17.03 -17.20 13.38
C VAL A 384 18.31 -17.76 12.75
N ASP A 385 18.58 -19.06 12.88
CA ASP A 385 19.74 -19.68 12.23
C ASP A 385 19.60 -19.69 10.69
N GLY A 386 18.39 -19.92 10.17
CA GLY A 386 18.07 -19.75 8.75
C GLY A 386 18.25 -18.32 8.26
N ALA A 387 17.70 -17.34 9.00
CA ALA A 387 17.88 -15.91 8.70
C ALA A 387 19.36 -15.50 8.66
N ARG A 388 20.19 -16.08 9.56
CA ARG A 388 21.65 -15.86 9.56
C ARG A 388 22.32 -16.46 8.32
N ALA A 389 21.94 -17.67 7.90
CA ALA A 389 22.49 -18.30 6.70
C ALA A 389 22.16 -17.50 5.43
N LEU A 390 21.01 -16.83 5.41
CA LEU A 390 20.59 -15.95 4.31
C LEU A 390 21.19 -14.54 4.39
N GLY A 391 21.80 -14.18 5.53
CA GLY A 391 22.40 -12.86 5.75
C GLY A 391 21.37 -11.76 5.99
N LEU A 392 20.20 -12.10 6.54
CA LEU A 392 19.18 -11.12 6.91
C LEU A 392 19.61 -10.31 8.13
N GLU A 393 19.02 -9.11 8.30
CA GLU A 393 19.33 -8.23 9.43
C GLU A 393 18.97 -8.84 10.79
N GLY A 394 17.91 -9.66 10.80
CA GLY A 394 17.43 -10.34 12.00
C GLY A 394 16.04 -10.94 11.85
N VAL A 395 15.38 -11.08 12.99
CA VAL A 395 14.02 -11.61 13.12
C VAL A 395 13.21 -10.70 14.03
N VAL A 396 11.92 -10.55 13.76
CA VAL A 396 10.95 -9.93 14.66
C VAL A 396 10.04 -11.02 15.21
N ALA A 397 10.12 -11.29 16.50
CA ALA A 397 9.20 -12.17 17.20
C ALA A 397 7.96 -11.36 17.61
N LYS A 398 6.77 -11.83 17.27
CA LYS A 398 5.51 -11.21 17.66
C LYS A 398 4.69 -12.19 18.50
N LYS A 399 4.11 -11.70 19.59
CA LYS A 399 3.35 -12.51 20.53
C LYS A 399 1.93 -12.77 20.01
N LYS A 400 1.54 -14.03 19.97
CA LYS A 400 0.17 -14.47 19.69
C LYS A 400 -0.82 -13.87 20.69
N GLY A 401 -2.02 -13.52 20.22
CA GLY A 401 -3.04 -12.83 21.00
C GLY A 401 -2.77 -11.35 21.30
N SER A 402 -1.64 -10.78 20.85
CA SER A 402 -1.30 -9.38 21.14
C SER A 402 -2.08 -8.39 20.28
N LYS A 403 -2.46 -7.27 20.88
CA LYS A 403 -3.08 -6.13 20.19
C LYS A 403 -2.02 -5.28 19.52
N TYR A 404 -2.42 -4.52 18.51
CA TYR A 404 -1.58 -3.48 17.95
C TYR A 404 -1.65 -2.22 18.83
N VAL A 405 -0.51 -1.61 19.15
CA VAL A 405 -0.45 -0.42 20.02
C VAL A 405 0.22 0.73 19.28
N PRO A 406 -0.56 1.58 18.57
CA PRO A 406 -0.01 2.63 17.72
C PRO A 406 0.95 3.57 18.46
N GLY A 407 2.08 3.87 17.81
CA GLY A 407 3.09 4.83 18.30
C GLY A 407 3.87 4.40 19.55
N ARG A 408 3.59 3.22 20.11
CA ARG A 408 4.25 2.75 21.34
C ARG A 408 5.20 1.60 21.06
N ARG A 409 6.29 1.57 21.83
CA ARG A 409 7.13 0.38 21.94
C ARG A 409 6.46 -0.63 22.86
N SER A 410 6.38 -1.88 22.40
CA SER A 410 5.73 -2.97 23.15
C SER A 410 6.67 -4.16 23.30
N PRO A 411 6.65 -4.84 24.46
CA PRO A 411 7.38 -6.09 24.67
C PRO A 411 6.78 -7.27 23.89
N ASP A 412 5.57 -7.12 23.33
CA ASP A 412 4.90 -8.13 22.51
C ASP A 412 5.50 -8.25 21.12
N TRP A 413 6.29 -7.27 20.69
CA TRP A 413 7.12 -7.32 19.49
C TRP A 413 8.59 -7.24 19.92
N ARG A 414 9.42 -8.20 19.55
CA ARG A 414 10.83 -8.26 19.95
C ARG A 414 11.72 -8.43 18.75
N LYS A 415 12.68 -7.53 18.57
CA LYS A 415 13.71 -7.70 17.53
C LYS A 415 14.88 -8.52 18.07
N ILE A 416 15.21 -9.56 17.32
CA ILE A 416 16.38 -10.41 17.50
C ILE A 416 17.34 -10.03 16.38
N LYS A 417 18.27 -9.12 16.67
CA LYS A 417 19.23 -8.60 15.69
C LYS A 417 20.36 -9.61 15.46
N LEU A 418 20.69 -9.83 14.20
CA LEU A 418 21.85 -10.60 13.75
C LEU A 418 23.03 -9.69 13.40
N ILE A 419 22.74 -8.46 12.98
CA ILE A 419 23.71 -7.42 12.65
C ILE A 419 23.53 -6.25 13.63
N SER A 420 24.64 -5.74 14.16
CA SER A 420 24.64 -4.61 15.08
C SER A 420 24.59 -3.31 14.28
N THR A 421 23.40 -2.73 14.20
CA THR A 421 23.16 -1.42 13.56
C THR A 421 22.69 -0.38 14.58
N GLN A 422 23.07 0.88 14.33
CA GLN A 422 22.65 2.04 15.11
C GLN A 422 22.34 3.22 14.19
N ASP A 423 21.15 3.81 14.32
CA ASP A 423 20.88 5.13 13.77
C ASP A 423 21.62 6.18 14.60
N CYS A 424 22.41 7.00 13.93
CA CYS A 424 23.24 8.02 14.56
C CYS A 424 22.98 9.38 13.95
N VAL A 425 23.05 10.41 14.77
CA VAL A 425 23.10 11.82 14.36
C VAL A 425 24.52 12.17 13.95
N ILE A 426 24.70 12.85 12.83
CA ILE A 426 26.02 13.36 12.41
C ILE A 426 26.31 14.64 13.21
N LEU A 427 27.41 14.64 13.95
CA LEU A 427 27.86 15.75 14.81
C LEU A 427 28.97 16.59 14.16
N GLY A 428 29.62 16.04 13.13
CA GLY A 428 30.75 16.67 12.45
C GLY A 428 31.52 15.67 11.59
N TRP A 429 32.67 16.09 11.11
CA TRP A 429 33.57 15.27 10.30
C TRP A 429 35.03 15.69 10.49
N THR A 430 35.95 14.77 10.18
CA THR A 430 37.40 15.05 10.17
C THR A 430 37.93 15.00 8.74
N PRO A 431 38.92 15.84 8.34
CA PRO A 431 39.43 15.89 6.98
C PRO A 431 40.08 14.58 6.56
N GLY A 432 39.90 14.22 5.28
CA GLY A 432 40.55 13.08 4.69
C GLY A 432 42.05 13.29 4.51
N GLN A 433 42.77 12.20 4.26
CA GLN A 433 44.20 12.20 4.01
C GLN A 433 44.48 11.55 2.64
N GLY A 434 45.58 11.94 1.99
CA GLY A 434 45.98 11.39 0.69
C GLY A 434 44.90 11.58 -0.39
N GLY A 435 44.47 10.48 -1.01
CA GLY A 435 43.43 10.49 -2.06
C GLY A 435 42.04 10.99 -1.61
N ARG A 436 41.81 11.17 -0.30
CA ARG A 436 40.59 11.79 0.26
C ARG A 436 40.81 13.23 0.76
N ALA A 437 41.93 13.88 0.44
CA ALA A 437 42.24 15.22 0.97
C ALA A 437 41.19 16.30 0.60
N GLY A 438 40.43 16.11 -0.47
CA GLY A 438 39.33 17.00 -0.87
C GLY A 438 37.97 16.70 -0.20
N SER A 439 37.88 15.71 0.68
CA SER A 439 36.65 15.29 1.35
C SER A 439 36.90 14.93 2.82
N PHE A 440 35.91 14.36 3.51
CA PHE A 440 36.11 13.89 4.89
C PHE A 440 36.75 12.50 4.94
N GLY A 441 37.56 12.28 5.98
CA GLY A 441 38.14 10.99 6.33
C GLY A 441 37.20 10.16 7.20
N ALA A 442 36.43 10.80 8.07
CA ALA A 442 35.43 10.13 8.89
C ALA A 442 34.35 11.10 9.42
N LEU A 443 33.15 10.56 9.66
CA LEU A 443 32.05 11.24 10.33
C LEU A 443 32.16 11.05 11.85
N LEU A 444 31.84 12.10 12.62
CA LEU A 444 31.66 12.06 14.06
C LEU A 444 30.18 11.84 14.33
N VAL A 445 29.82 10.74 14.99
CA VAL A 445 28.43 10.31 15.10
C VAL A 445 27.97 10.19 16.55
N GLY A 446 26.72 10.58 16.81
CA GLY A 446 26.09 10.58 18.12
C GLY A 446 24.82 9.74 18.17
N ALA A 447 24.46 9.26 19.36
CA ALA A 447 23.19 8.58 19.63
C ALA A 447 22.67 8.99 21.01
N ILE A 448 21.36 8.91 21.21
CA ILE A 448 20.68 9.27 22.46
C ILE A 448 20.79 8.11 23.45
N ASP A 449 21.52 8.31 24.53
CA ASP A 449 21.74 7.35 25.59
C ASP A 449 21.30 7.97 26.92
N GLY A 450 20.26 7.39 27.54
CA GLY A 450 19.67 7.93 28.77
C GLY A 450 18.95 9.27 28.58
N GLY A 451 18.46 9.57 27.38
CA GLY A 451 17.77 10.82 27.05
C GLY A 451 18.69 11.97 26.62
N GLU A 452 20.01 11.75 26.60
CA GLU A 452 21.00 12.75 26.19
C GLU A 452 21.72 12.30 24.91
N LEU A 453 21.91 13.23 23.97
CA LEU A 453 22.73 12.98 22.78
C LEU A 453 24.21 12.86 23.18
N ARG A 454 24.82 11.71 22.92
CA ARG A 454 26.22 11.43 23.23
C ARG A 454 26.99 11.12 21.97
N TRP A 455 28.27 11.53 21.92
CA TRP A 455 29.17 11.08 20.87
C TRP A 455 29.44 9.57 21.05
N VAL A 456 29.15 8.76 20.04
CA VAL A 456 29.25 7.28 20.11
C VAL A 456 30.28 6.69 19.16
N GLY A 457 30.93 7.49 18.32
CA GLY A 457 32.04 6.99 17.51
C GLY A 457 32.48 7.88 16.37
N GLN A 458 33.48 7.39 15.64
CA GLN A 458 33.99 7.98 14.41
C GLN A 458 33.91 6.92 13.31
N VAL A 459 33.29 7.25 12.18
CA VAL A 459 32.96 6.31 11.09
C VAL A 459 33.76 6.69 9.85
N GLY A 460 34.76 5.89 9.46
CA GLY A 460 35.68 6.19 8.34
C GLY A 460 35.55 5.28 7.12
N THR A 461 34.72 4.24 7.20
CA THR A 461 34.51 3.22 6.16
C THR A 461 33.04 3.18 5.74
N GLY A 462 32.75 2.50 4.62
CA GLY A 462 31.38 2.40 4.07
C GLY A 462 31.00 3.54 3.12
N PHE A 463 31.98 4.28 2.60
CA PHE A 463 31.74 5.40 1.68
C PHE A 463 32.26 5.10 0.26
N THR A 464 31.41 5.32 -0.74
CA THR A 464 31.83 5.45 -2.14
C THR A 464 32.25 6.90 -2.43
N GLN A 465 33.02 7.14 -3.49
CA GLN A 465 33.47 8.50 -3.84
C GLN A 465 32.29 9.45 -4.08
N ARG A 466 31.26 8.99 -4.80
CA ARG A 466 30.04 9.76 -5.06
C ARG A 466 29.30 10.12 -3.77
N LEU A 467 29.22 9.18 -2.82
CA LEU A 467 28.58 9.40 -1.53
C LEU A 467 29.34 10.43 -0.68
N LEU A 468 30.68 10.42 -0.72
CA LEU A 468 31.48 11.45 -0.03
C LEU A 468 31.15 12.86 -0.55
N GLU A 469 31.08 13.03 -1.86
CA GLU A 469 30.75 14.32 -2.49
C GLU A 469 29.35 14.80 -2.11
N GLN A 470 28.35 13.91 -2.18
CA GLN A 470 26.97 14.23 -1.79
C GLN A 470 26.83 14.60 -0.31
N LEU A 471 27.54 13.89 0.57
CA LEU A 471 27.53 14.20 2.00
C LEU A 471 28.22 15.53 2.29
N MET A 472 29.31 15.86 1.61
CA MET A 472 29.99 17.15 1.76
C MET A 472 29.07 18.31 1.37
N GLU A 473 28.30 18.18 0.29
CA GLU A 473 27.32 19.19 -0.14
C GLU A 473 26.22 19.40 0.91
N GLN A 474 25.69 18.31 1.49
CA GLN A 474 24.65 18.40 2.53
C GLN A 474 25.18 18.91 3.88
N LEU A 475 26.43 18.62 4.22
CA LEU A 475 27.04 19.05 5.49
C LEU A 475 27.53 20.50 5.44
N ALA A 476 27.92 21.01 4.27
CA ALA A 476 28.41 22.39 4.09
C ALA A 476 27.50 23.48 4.69
N PRO A 477 26.16 23.49 4.46
CA PRO A 477 25.28 24.50 5.05
C PRO A 477 25.07 24.33 6.56
N LEU A 478 25.46 23.19 7.14
CA LEU A 478 25.27 22.89 8.55
C LEU A 478 26.51 23.18 9.40
N VAL A 479 27.60 23.65 8.80
CA VAL A 479 28.86 23.88 9.52
C VAL A 479 28.70 24.91 10.64
N ARG A 480 29.27 24.61 11.81
CA ARG A 480 29.29 25.45 13.00
C ARG A 480 30.65 25.43 13.68
N ASP A 481 30.93 26.47 14.47
CA ASP A 481 32.24 26.65 15.12
C ASP A 481 32.44 25.75 16.35
N ASP A 482 31.37 25.55 17.13
CA ASP A 482 31.40 24.77 18.38
C ASP A 482 30.77 23.38 18.22
N PRO A 483 31.23 22.36 18.99
CA PRO A 483 30.59 21.06 19.03
C PRO A 483 29.09 21.16 19.38
N PRO A 484 28.21 20.36 18.74
CA PRO A 484 26.77 20.39 19.03
C PRO A 484 26.39 19.77 20.39
N ILE A 485 27.36 19.16 21.09
CA ILE A 485 27.20 18.58 22.42
C ILE A 485 28.39 18.96 23.31
N ASP A 486 28.16 19.07 24.62
CA ASP A 486 29.23 19.34 25.59
C ASP A 486 30.00 18.06 25.95
N ASP A 487 30.87 17.61 25.04
CA ASP A 487 31.76 16.47 25.23
C ASP A 487 33.24 16.92 25.13
N PRO A 488 34.01 16.89 26.24
CA PRO A 488 35.40 17.34 26.25
C PRO A 488 36.35 16.53 25.35
N ALA A 489 36.03 15.26 25.06
CA ALA A 489 36.82 14.43 24.17
C ALA A 489 36.50 14.74 22.70
N LEU A 490 35.22 14.99 22.38
CA LEU A 490 34.79 15.42 21.05
C LEU A 490 35.44 16.76 20.66
N ARG A 491 35.46 17.74 21.57
CA ARG A 491 36.08 19.06 21.33
C ARG A 491 37.59 18.96 21.04
N LYS A 492 38.25 17.90 21.50
CA LYS A 492 39.69 17.66 21.30
C LYS A 492 40.01 16.89 20.02
N VAL A 493 39.01 16.49 19.22
CA VAL A 493 39.25 15.79 17.96
C VAL A 493 39.97 16.74 16.99
N LYS A 494 41.21 16.40 16.66
CA LYS A 494 42.09 17.25 15.85
C LYS A 494 41.53 17.45 14.44
N GLY A 495 41.36 18.71 14.05
CA GLY A 495 40.89 19.08 12.71
C GLY A 495 39.41 18.77 12.46
N ALA A 496 38.62 18.51 13.49
CA ALA A 496 37.18 18.33 13.33
C ALA A 496 36.50 19.61 12.84
N THR A 497 35.58 19.45 11.89
CA THR A 497 34.58 20.43 11.52
C THR A 497 33.25 19.97 12.11
N PHE A 498 32.62 20.80 12.94
CA PHE A 498 31.34 20.46 13.56
C PHE A 498 30.17 20.87 12.67
N VAL A 499 29.06 20.16 12.78
CA VAL A 499 27.82 20.49 12.06
C VAL A 499 26.63 20.53 12.99
N GLU A 500 25.57 21.20 12.58
CA GLU A 500 24.27 21.11 13.22
C GLU A 500 23.79 19.65 13.22
N PRO A 501 23.27 19.15 14.36
CA PRO A 501 22.94 17.74 14.54
C PRO A 501 21.60 17.38 13.90
N GLU A 502 21.48 17.59 12.58
CA GLU A 502 20.23 17.42 11.81
C GLU A 502 20.20 16.14 10.98
N LEU A 503 21.34 15.76 10.39
CA LEU A 503 21.43 14.60 9.50
C LEU A 503 21.55 13.30 10.30
N VAL A 504 20.75 12.31 9.93
CA VAL A 504 20.79 10.96 10.50
C VAL A 504 21.41 9.99 9.51
N CYS A 505 22.23 9.07 9.99
CA CYS A 505 22.76 7.95 9.23
C CYS A 505 22.65 6.65 10.00
N GLU A 506 22.59 5.53 9.30
CA GLU A 506 22.73 4.21 9.90
C GLU A 506 24.19 3.75 9.86
N VAL A 507 24.64 3.18 10.98
CA VAL A 507 26.01 2.69 11.17
C VAL A 507 25.95 1.23 11.61
N GLU A 508 26.63 0.37 10.88
CA GLU A 508 26.93 -1.00 11.31
C GLU A 508 28.19 -0.99 12.17
N TYR A 509 28.23 -1.79 13.23
CA TYR A 509 29.39 -1.87 14.11
C TYR A 509 29.61 -3.29 14.64
N LEU A 510 30.85 -3.62 15.03
CA LEU A 510 31.18 -4.95 15.53
C LEU A 510 30.79 -5.11 17.01
N GLU A 511 31.12 -4.12 17.84
CA GLU A 511 30.85 -4.15 19.28
C GLU A 511 30.61 -2.75 19.83
N TYR A 512 29.76 -2.64 20.85
CA TYR A 512 29.61 -1.41 21.64
C TYR A 512 30.33 -1.56 22.99
N THR A 513 31.36 -0.75 23.22
CA THR A 513 32.17 -0.82 24.43
C THR A 513 31.53 0.00 25.54
N LYS A 514 30.98 -0.66 26.57
CA LYS A 514 30.25 0.00 27.67
C LYS A 514 31.09 1.01 28.47
N SER A 515 32.38 0.75 28.67
CA SER A 515 33.27 1.61 29.44
C SER A 515 33.57 2.94 28.73
N THR A 516 33.77 2.90 27.42
CA THR A 516 34.05 4.09 26.60
C THR A 516 32.80 4.69 25.96
N ARG A 517 31.69 3.95 25.95
CA ARG A 517 30.44 4.27 25.25
C ARG A 517 30.65 4.51 23.75
N LYS A 518 31.58 3.77 23.14
CA LYS A 518 31.90 3.89 21.70
C LYS A 518 31.64 2.59 20.93
N MET A 519 31.24 2.75 19.68
CA MET A 519 31.21 1.69 18.68
C MET A 519 32.63 1.30 18.23
N ARG A 520 32.86 0.00 18.06
CA ARG A 520 34.10 -0.58 17.55
C ARG A 520 33.90 -1.02 16.10
N ALA A 521 34.88 -0.69 15.25
CA ALA A 521 34.86 -0.93 13.81
C ALA A 521 33.55 -0.48 13.13
N PRO A 522 33.09 0.77 13.35
CA PRO A 522 31.86 1.23 12.74
C PRO A 522 32.05 1.49 11.24
N SER A 523 31.05 1.12 10.45
CA SER A 523 30.98 1.35 9.01
C SER A 523 29.65 2.01 8.65
N PHE A 524 29.72 3.00 7.77
CA PHE A 524 28.54 3.69 7.27
C PHE A 524 27.69 2.75 6.41
N ARG A 525 26.37 2.76 6.63
CA ARG A 525 25.39 1.99 5.83
C ARG A 525 24.59 2.89 4.89
N GLY A 526 24.26 4.10 5.34
CA GLY A 526 23.44 5.02 4.56
C GLY A 526 22.90 6.20 5.36
N LEU A 527 22.44 7.26 4.69
CA LEU A 527 21.62 8.30 5.31
C LEU A 527 20.21 7.79 5.67
N ARG A 528 19.58 8.36 6.70
CA ARG A 528 18.21 8.05 7.12
C ARG A 528 17.32 9.29 7.04
N PRO A 529 17.01 9.80 5.84
CA PRO A 529 16.11 10.95 5.69
C PRO A 529 14.67 10.66 6.12
N ASP A 530 14.34 9.40 6.41
CA ASP A 530 13.09 8.94 7.01
C ASP A 530 13.03 9.09 8.55
N LYS A 531 14.17 9.40 9.19
CA LYS A 531 14.32 9.55 10.64
C LYS A 531 14.84 10.93 11.01
N THR A 532 14.62 11.32 12.24
CA THR A 532 15.14 12.56 12.82
C THR A 532 16.10 12.28 13.98
N PRO A 533 16.89 13.30 14.39
CA PRO A 533 17.87 13.14 15.46
C PRO A 533 17.32 12.58 16.77
N ASP A 534 16.08 12.90 17.14
CA ASP A 534 15.44 12.42 18.36
C ASP A 534 15.05 10.93 18.32
N GLU A 535 15.10 10.30 17.14
CA GLU A 535 14.87 8.86 16.97
C GLU A 535 16.14 8.01 17.11
N CYS A 536 17.33 8.63 17.13
CA CYS A 536 18.63 7.97 17.23
C CYS A 536 18.93 7.44 18.63
N VAL A 537 17.96 6.78 19.27
CA VAL A 537 18.12 6.17 20.60
C VAL A 537 19.06 4.98 20.52
N LEU A 538 20.01 4.89 21.45
CA LEU A 538 20.99 3.82 21.53
C LEU A 538 20.27 2.48 21.69
N GLU A 539 20.45 1.60 20.72
CA GLU A 539 19.82 0.28 20.68
C GLU A 539 20.74 -0.79 21.27
N PRO A 540 20.19 -1.84 21.90
CA PRO A 540 20.98 -3.00 22.27
C PRO A 540 21.68 -3.61 21.04
N PRO A 541 22.95 -4.06 21.17
CA PRO A 541 23.67 -4.69 20.08
C PRO A 541 23.03 -6.02 19.66
N ALA A 542 23.45 -6.54 18.51
CA ALA A 542 23.07 -7.86 18.05
C ALA A 542 23.41 -8.95 19.06
N PHE A 543 22.61 -10.02 19.03
CA PHE A 543 22.87 -11.17 19.87
C PHE A 543 24.15 -11.89 19.42
N ASP A 544 25.12 -11.98 20.31
CA ASP A 544 26.41 -12.62 20.06
C ASP A 544 26.49 -13.98 20.77
N LYS A 545 26.47 -15.08 20.00
CA LYS A 545 26.62 -16.46 20.51
C LYS A 545 27.95 -16.66 21.26
N VAL A 546 28.99 -15.86 20.98
CA VAL A 546 30.35 -16.07 21.50
C VAL A 546 30.48 -15.68 22.98
N ARG A 547 29.68 -14.73 23.47
CA ARG A 547 29.79 -14.23 24.86
C ARG A 547 29.30 -15.21 25.94
N LYS A 548 28.51 -16.24 25.61
CA LYS A 548 27.97 -17.20 26.60
C LYS A 548 28.92 -18.35 26.98
N LYS A 549 30.15 -18.39 26.46
CA LYS A 549 31.17 -19.43 26.80
C LYS A 549 32.30 -18.95 27.74
N ARG A 550 32.13 -17.84 28.45
CA ARG A 550 33.11 -17.39 29.47
C ARG A 550 32.55 -17.49 30.87
#